data_AF-A0A1X7TBS1-F1
#
_entry.id   AF-A0A1X7TBS1-F1
#
_cell.length_a   1.000
_cell.length_b   1.000
_cell.length_c   1.000
_cell.angle_alpha   90.00
_cell.angle_beta   90.00
_cell.angle_gamma   90.00
#
_symmetry.space_group_name_H-M   'P 1'
#
loop_
_entity.id
_entity.type
_entity.pdbx_description
1 polymer ?
#
loop_
_entity_poly.entity_id
_entity_poly.type
_entity_poly.pdbx_seq_one_letter_code
_entity_poly.pdbx_strand_id
1 'polypeptide(L)' 'MLTMLNNADRELEASLCTVLKSVPGTKQFWFKRQGDVDCIREFGSPTFFCTFSCAEYESPDILEYLRKINDVPDSYDNGR' A
#
# COMPACT_ATOMS: atom_id res chain seq x y z
N MET A 1 8.50 19.30 -25.55
CA MET A 1 7.95 20.44 -24.77
C MET A 1 6.75 19.88 -23.99
N LEU A 2 7.07 19.21 -22.88
CA LEU A 2 6.24 18.23 -22.16
C LEU A 2 5.68 18.79 -20.84
N THR A 3 5.52 20.11 -20.79
CA THR A 3 5.11 20.84 -19.59
C THR A 3 3.88 21.65 -19.96
N MET A 4 2.82 21.52 -19.17
CA MET A 4 1.52 22.22 -19.27
C MET A 4 0.40 21.49 -20.03
N LEU A 5 0.07 20.25 -19.64
CA LEU A 5 -1.35 19.91 -19.54
C LEU A 5 -1.90 20.74 -18.36
N ASN A 6 -2.77 21.70 -18.65
CA ASN A 6 -3.19 22.72 -17.68
C ASN A 6 -3.83 22.07 -16.45
N ASN A 7 -3.76 22.73 -15.29
CA ASN A 7 -4.44 22.27 -14.08
C ASN A 7 -5.95 22.06 -14.32
N ALA A 8 -6.56 22.92 -15.15
CA ALA A 8 -7.95 22.80 -15.57
C ALA A 8 -8.23 21.53 -16.39
N ASP A 9 -7.28 21.10 -17.23
CA ASP A 9 -7.43 19.87 -18.03
C ASP A 9 -7.35 18.64 -17.13
N ARG A 10 -6.53 18.69 -16.07
CA ARG A 10 -6.42 17.60 -15.08
C ARG A 10 -7.68 17.47 -14.22
N GLU A 11 -8.26 18.58 -13.79
CA GLU A 11 -9.53 18.57 -13.05
C GLU A 11 -10.69 18.12 -13.93
N LEU A 12 -10.73 18.56 -15.19
CA LEU A 12 -11.71 18.13 -16.16
C LEU A 12 -11.59 16.63 -16.48
N GLU A 13 -10.37 16.14 -16.69
CA GLU A 13 -10.09 14.72 -16.92
C GLU A 13 -10.50 13.87 -15.70
N ALA A 14 -10.16 14.32 -14.49
CA ALA A 14 -10.58 13.64 -13.25
C ALA A 14 -12.11 13.60 -13.09
N SER A 15 -12.81 14.69 -13.43
CA SER A 15 -14.28 14.76 -13.40
C SER A 15 -14.91 13.83 -14.44
N LEU A 16 -14.40 13.82 -15.68
CA LEU A 16 -14.88 12.95 -16.75
C LEU A 16 -14.63 11.46 -16.44
N CYS A 17 -13.47 11.11 -15.90
CA CYS A 17 -13.15 9.75 -15.46
C CYS A 17 -13.99 9.29 -14.25
N THR A 18 -14.54 10.23 -13.47
CA THR A 18 -15.42 9.92 -12.33
C THR A 18 -16.86 9.67 -12.77
N VAL A 19 -17.37 10.46 -13.73
CA VAL A 19 -18.77 10.40 -14.21
C VAL A 19 -19.00 9.34 -15.28
N LEU A 20 -18.02 9.09 -16.16
CA LEU A 20 -18.16 8.18 -17.29
C LEU A 20 -17.50 6.82 -16.99
N LYS A 21 -18.20 5.72 -17.27
CA LYS A 21 -17.56 4.39 -17.32
C LYS A 21 -16.62 4.36 -18.51
N SER A 22 -15.37 3.95 -18.28
CA SER A 22 -14.41 3.76 -19.35
C SER A 22 -14.87 2.63 -20.28
N VAL A 23 -14.74 2.85 -21.58
CA VAL A 23 -15.16 1.87 -22.60
C VAL A 23 -14.08 0.78 -22.71
N PRO A 24 -14.43 -0.52 -22.60
CA PRO A 24 -13.47 -1.62 -22.74
C PRO A 24 -12.67 -1.51 -24.05
N GLY A 25 -11.34 -1.68 -23.97
CA GLY A 25 -10.45 -1.63 -25.13
C GLY A 25 -9.85 -0.26 -25.45
N THR A 26 -10.20 0.80 -24.71
CA THR A 26 -9.58 2.13 -24.86
C THR A 26 -8.39 2.32 -23.92
N LYS A 27 -7.42 3.18 -24.26
CA LYS A 27 -6.27 3.47 -23.37
C LYS A 27 -6.71 4.05 -22.02
N GLN A 28 -7.80 4.83 -21.99
CA GLN A 28 -8.38 5.34 -20.74
C GLN A 28 -8.96 4.24 -19.83
N PHE A 29 -9.41 3.11 -20.38
CA PHE A 29 -9.84 1.95 -19.58
C PHE A 29 -8.70 1.39 -18.72
N TRP A 30 -7.47 1.45 -19.22
CA TRP A 30 -6.28 0.96 -18.54
C TRP A 30 -5.62 2.01 -17.64
N PHE A 31 -6.03 3.28 -17.74
CA PHE A 31 -5.60 4.31 -16.80
C PHE A 31 -6.33 4.08 -15.47
N LYS A 32 -5.61 3.49 -14.53
CA LYS A 32 -6.14 3.08 -13.22
C LYS A 32 -6.52 4.33 -12.42
N ARG A 33 -7.77 4.43 -11.97
CA ARG A 33 -8.17 5.44 -10.98
C ARG A 33 -7.37 5.17 -9.71
N GLN A 34 -6.75 6.22 -9.17
CA GLN A 34 -5.80 6.14 -8.05
C GLN A 34 -6.42 5.67 -6.73
N GLY A 35 -7.74 5.44 -6.70
CA GLY A 35 -8.51 4.95 -5.56
C GLY A 35 -9.32 3.67 -5.81
N ASP A 36 -9.13 2.96 -6.92
CA ASP A 36 -9.80 1.65 -7.10
C ASP A 36 -9.08 0.58 -6.27
N VAL A 37 -9.52 0.51 -5.01
CA VAL A 37 -9.34 -0.57 -4.04
C VAL A 37 -10.11 -1.85 -4.47
N ASP A 38 -10.51 -1.94 -5.74
CA ASP A 38 -11.18 -3.11 -6.30
C ASP A 38 -10.31 -4.37 -6.19
N CYS A 39 -8.99 -4.22 -6.11
CA CYS A 39 -8.10 -5.35 -5.86
C CYS A 39 -8.33 -6.02 -4.50
N ILE A 40 -8.75 -5.30 -3.45
CA ILE A 40 -9.01 -5.91 -2.14
C ILE A 40 -10.32 -6.72 -2.16
N ARG A 41 -11.31 -6.27 -2.94
CA ARG A 41 -12.57 -7.00 -3.12
C ARG A 41 -12.36 -8.27 -3.94
N GLU A 42 -11.50 -8.23 -4.95
CA GLU A 42 -11.32 -9.33 -5.91
C GLU A 42 -10.24 -10.34 -5.50
N PHE A 43 -9.13 -9.86 -4.91
CA PHE A 43 -7.99 -10.69 -4.52
C PHE A 43 -7.90 -10.92 -2.99
N GLY A 44 -8.79 -10.29 -2.21
CA GLY A 44 -8.81 -10.39 -0.75
C GLY A 44 -7.86 -9.40 -0.06
N SER A 45 -7.76 -9.53 1.27
CA SER A 45 -6.93 -8.63 2.08
C SER A 45 -5.46 -8.67 1.65
N PRO A 46 -4.82 -7.53 1.37
CA PRO A 46 -3.42 -7.51 0.99
C PRO A 46 -2.57 -8.04 2.14
N THR A 47 -1.77 -9.06 1.86
CA THR A 47 -0.80 -9.61 2.82
C THR A 47 0.57 -8.99 2.55
N PHE A 48 1.14 -8.32 3.54
CA PHE A 48 2.47 -7.74 3.46
C PHE A 48 3.51 -8.74 3.97
N PHE A 49 4.54 -8.99 3.15
CA PHE A 49 5.73 -9.73 3.56
C PHE A 49 6.90 -8.76 3.68
N CYS A 50 7.58 -8.77 4.81
CA CYS A 50 8.79 -8.00 5.05
C CYS A 50 9.93 -8.95 5.42
N THR A 51 11.09 -8.74 4.83
CA THR A 51 12.33 -9.42 5.20
C THR A 51 13.21 -8.42 5.94
N PHE A 52 13.48 -8.70 7.20
CA PHE A 52 14.35 -7.86 8.01
C PHE A 52 15.80 -8.31 7.89
N SER A 53 16.74 -7.37 7.88
CA SER A 53 18.17 -7.67 8.01
C SER A 53 18.47 -8.16 9.42
N CYS A 54 19.57 -8.90 9.60
CA CYS A 54 19.95 -9.42 10.93
C CYS A 54 20.11 -8.32 11.99
N ALA A 55 20.52 -7.11 11.59
CA ALA A 55 20.69 -5.98 12.49
C ALA A 55 19.35 -5.44 13.04
N GLU A 56 18.25 -5.61 12.30
CA GLU A 56 16.94 -5.12 12.71
C GLU A 56 16.34 -5.95 13.85
N TYR A 57 16.76 -7.20 14.04
CA TYR A 57 16.33 -8.03 15.17
C TYR A 57 16.82 -7.52 16.53
N GLU A 58 17.87 -6.69 16.55
CA GLU A 58 18.32 -6.03 17.78
C GLU A 58 17.53 -4.74 18.09
N SER A 59 16.63 -4.32 17.20
CA SER A 59 15.78 -3.15 17.43
C SER A 59 14.88 -3.38 18.65
N PRO A 60 14.83 -2.45 19.61
CA PRO A 60 14.01 -2.58 20.80
C PRO A 60 12.53 -2.73 20.45
N ASP A 61 12.05 -2.03 19.42
CA ASP A 61 10.66 -2.06 18.99
C ASP A 61 10.26 -3.44 18.43
N ILE A 62 11.16 -4.06 17.66
CA ILE A 62 10.93 -5.40 17.09
C ILE A 62 10.98 -6.45 18.19
N LEU A 63 11.92 -6.33 19.14
CA LEU A 63 12.01 -7.24 20.28
C LEU A 63 10.78 -7.18 21.18
N GLU A 64 10.29 -5.98 21.51
CA GLU A 64 9.08 -5.80 22.31
C GLU A 64 7.86 -6.40 21.60
N TYR A 65 7.72 -6.13 20.30
CA TYR A 65 6.65 -6.68 19.50
C TYR A 65 6.68 -8.22 19.45
N LEU A 66 7.86 -8.81 19.23
CA LEU A 66 8.03 -10.26 19.20
C LEU A 66 7.75 -10.90 20.56
N ARG A 67 8.14 -10.27 21.67
CA ARG A 67 7.81 -10.74 23.03
C ARG A 67 6.30 -10.78 23.25
N LYS A 68 5.60 -9.73 22.81
CA LYS A 68 4.15 -9.63 22.91
C LYS A 68 3.43 -10.71 22.08
N ILE A 69 3.91 -11.02 20.87
CA ILE A 69 3.28 -12.03 20.01
C ILE A 69 3.48 -13.45 20.55
N ASN A 70 4.66 -13.71 21.11
CA ASN A 70 5.05 -15.07 21.52
C ASN A 70 4.75 -15.34 23.00
N ASP A 71 3.99 -14.49 23.67
CA ASP A 71 3.65 -14.59 25.10
C ASP A 71 4.88 -14.85 25.99
N VAL A 72 5.99 -14.20 25.67
CA VAL A 72 7.26 -14.40 26.39
C VAL A 72 7.12 -13.82 27.80
N PRO A 73 7.40 -14.59 28.87
CA PRO A 73 7.34 -14.08 30.24
C PRO A 73 8.35 -12.96 30.46
N ASP A 74 8.01 -11.95 31.26
CA ASP A 74 8.92 -10.85 31.64
C ASP A 74 10.18 -11.34 32.38
N SER A 75 10.14 -12.55 32.93
CA SER A 75 11.28 -13.23 33.57
C SER A 75 12.28 -13.81 32.56
N TYR A 76 11.96 -13.81 31.27
CA TYR A 76 12.87 -14.24 30.22
C TYR A 76 13.96 -13.19 30.01
N ASP A 77 15.09 -13.42 30.68
CA ASP A 77 16.31 -12.68 30.45
C ASP A 77 17.00 -13.23 29.18
N ASN A 78 17.30 -12.33 28.23
CA ASN A 78 17.99 -12.68 26.99
C ASN A 78 19.50 -12.98 27.21
N GLY A 79 19.93 -13.12 28.47
CA GLY A 79 21.28 -13.51 28.84
C GLY A 79 22.35 -12.49 28.44
N ARG A 80 22.03 -11.19 28.56
CA ARG A 80 23.01 -10.11 28.41
C ARG A 80 23.55 -9.69 29.76
#